data_AF-A0A2E1LWU0-F1
#
_entry.id   AF-A0A2E1LWU0-F1
#
_cell.length_a   1.000
_cell.length_b   1.000
_cell.length_c   1.000
_cell.angle_alpha   90.00
_cell.angle_beta   90.00
_cell.angle_gamma   90.00
#
_symmetry.space_group_name_H-M   'P 1'
#
loop_
_entity.id
_entity.type
_entity.pdbx_description
1 polymer ?
#
loop_
_entity_poly.entity_id
_entity_poly.type
_entity_poly.pdbx_seq_one_letter_code
_entity_poly.pdbx_strand_id
1 'polypeptide(L)'
;MKTRTLGHPLFTPGWGQVVLLILLVLGLGCQTSGDGSEEHWPAELLQDSNRTPTWEEAVAMAQQLADQDHRVSLHRLGKSDIGRPIHALVLLAEEDRSREAEGAHAVKKRLEAQGGGKVTVLVNNAIHPGEPCGVNASFALIQDWLALPDGPQNPLNAANWVFIPQYNVGGASRRNCCTRANQNGPESYGFRGNAANLDLNRDFVKMDSRNAEVFVELFHAVNPDVFVDTHTSNGADYPYTMTLITTQPDKAGPVMGPFLREVVEPALYQGMAQEGWPMVPYVYSKGETPEAGVVGFLETPRYSTGFTTLWGTLGFTTEAHMLKPFADRVKATKSFLQVLSDWLLTSGPKVLSMRKEEARRVADARELEVRWTLAQDQRDSVEFTGYASQRMWSAVTQGTRLRYDTSQTWTQRIPFDNRYVPSAKERVPTFWVLPQAWRRAVARLQANGVRMTPLPRDTVMLLEVSRIESFQSADRPYEGHHPLTIDSVSRSVQPVQLYQGDWQIPSGQSARRYLAEVLSPKAHDALLVWNFFDSALQQKEHFSGYVFEDTAEDLLQGDEALRMRYAAAQTVHPEWKDNPRLALRWLYEASPHYEATDNRYPVYASP
;
A
#
# COMPACT_ATOMS: atom_id res chain seq x y z
N MET A 1 20.38 7.59 79.95
CA MET A 1 21.29 7.04 78.93
C MET A 1 21.15 7.95 77.71
N LYS A 2 21.86 9.08 77.59
CA LYS A 2 23.31 9.26 77.29
C LYS A 2 23.68 8.59 75.96
N THR A 3 24.25 9.21 74.92
CA THR A 3 24.79 10.57 74.63
C THR A 3 25.27 10.54 73.16
N ARG A 4 25.08 11.57 72.30
CA ARG A 4 26.01 12.70 71.96
C ARG A 4 27.43 12.21 71.54
N THR A 5 28.11 12.69 70.49
CA THR A 5 28.44 14.08 70.02
C THR A 5 29.34 13.97 68.76
N LEU A 6 29.16 14.77 67.69
CA LEU A 6 29.95 15.98 67.30
C LEU A 6 31.49 15.90 67.36
N GLY A 7 32.15 16.27 66.25
CA GLY A 7 33.55 16.70 66.24
C GLY A 7 34.26 16.74 64.88
N HIS A 8 34.20 17.87 64.16
CA HIS A 8 35.34 18.42 63.39
C HIS A 8 36.30 19.11 64.39
N PRO A 9 37.62 19.37 64.13
CA PRO A 9 38.09 20.20 63.00
C PRO A 9 39.59 20.07 62.55
N LEU A 10 40.01 21.00 61.66
CA LEU A 10 41.37 21.49 61.31
C LEU A 10 42.13 20.64 60.27
N PHE A 11 42.54 21.16 59.11
CA PHE A 11 43.54 22.23 58.94
C PHE A 11 43.37 23.05 57.64
N THR A 12 43.93 24.26 57.71
CA THR A 12 43.96 25.42 56.80
C THR A 12 44.58 25.21 55.41
N PRO A 13 44.22 26.06 54.42
CA PRO A 13 44.79 26.10 53.08
C PRO A 13 45.95 27.10 52.95
N GLY A 14 46.87 26.85 52.02
CA GLY A 14 47.83 27.85 51.59
C GLY A 14 48.62 27.45 50.36
N TRP A 15 48.60 28.35 49.36
CA TRP A 15 49.53 28.47 48.22
C TRP A 15 49.35 27.40 47.12
N GLY A 16 49.10 27.70 45.86
CA GLY A 16 49.06 28.95 45.10
C GLY A 16 49.00 28.59 43.60
N GLN A 17 48.58 29.56 42.78
CA GLN A 17 48.64 29.59 41.31
C GLN A 17 47.52 28.86 40.55
N VAL A 18 46.41 29.57 40.34
CA VAL A 18 45.54 29.40 39.16
C VAL A 18 46.10 30.28 38.05
N VAL A 19 46.69 29.64 37.03
CA VAL A 19 46.97 30.27 35.74
C VAL A 19 45.67 30.28 34.94
N LEU A 20 45.21 31.48 34.62
CA LEU A 20 44.07 31.75 33.75
C LEU A 20 44.50 31.45 32.30
N LEU A 21 44.08 30.30 31.76
CA LEU A 21 44.24 30.01 30.33
C LEU A 21 42.94 30.39 29.61
N ILE A 22 42.96 31.57 28.99
CA ILE A 22 41.99 32.04 28.01
C ILE A 22 42.10 31.13 26.79
N LEU A 23 41.13 30.26 26.57
CA LEU A 23 40.99 29.53 25.32
C LEU A 23 40.21 30.41 24.33
N LEU A 24 40.99 31.08 23.46
CA LEU A 24 40.52 31.63 22.20
C LEU A 24 39.95 30.47 21.36
N VAL A 25 38.62 30.39 21.26
CA VAL A 25 37.99 29.57 20.22
C VAL A 25 38.02 30.40 18.94
N LEU A 26 39.13 30.29 18.21
CA LEU A 26 39.20 30.70 16.81
C LEU A 26 38.24 29.83 16.02
N GLY A 27 37.22 30.45 15.44
CA GLY A 27 36.34 29.84 14.46
C GLY A 27 37.14 29.45 13.23
N LEU A 28 37.57 28.19 13.18
CA LEU A 28 37.83 27.50 11.92
C LEU A 28 36.47 27.02 11.43
N GLY A 29 35.88 27.81 10.53
CA GLY A 29 34.77 27.33 9.72
C GLY A 29 35.23 26.08 8.97
N CYS A 30 34.72 24.92 9.37
CA CYS A 30 34.62 23.79 8.47
C CYS A 30 33.64 24.18 7.36
N GLN A 31 34.13 24.85 6.34
CA GLN A 31 33.58 24.68 5.01
C GLN A 31 33.79 23.21 4.68
N THR A 32 32.73 22.41 4.80
CA THR A 32 32.62 21.21 4.00
C THR A 32 32.50 21.70 2.56
N SER A 33 33.65 21.92 1.91
CA SER A 33 33.76 21.92 0.47
C SER A 33 33.44 20.50 0.02
N GLY A 34 32.15 20.18 -0.03
CA GLY A 34 31.66 19.13 -0.90
C GLY A 34 31.90 19.64 -2.31
N ASP A 35 33.08 19.35 -2.84
CA ASP A 35 33.38 19.42 -4.26
C ASP A 35 32.61 18.26 -4.92
N GLY A 36 31.28 18.34 -4.85
CA GLY A 36 30.39 17.49 -5.62
C GLY A 36 30.32 18.12 -6.98
N SER A 37 31.24 17.77 -7.87
CA SER A 37 30.95 17.90 -9.29
C SER A 37 29.61 17.20 -9.52
N GLU A 38 28.55 17.94 -9.79
CA GLU A 38 27.25 17.37 -10.17
C GLU A 38 27.52 16.44 -11.36
N GLU A 39 27.48 15.14 -11.12
CA GLU A 39 27.68 14.17 -12.18
C GLU A 39 26.52 14.35 -13.16
N HIS A 40 26.84 14.74 -14.39
CA HIS A 40 25.83 14.92 -15.41
C HIS A 40 25.29 13.55 -15.86
N TRP A 41 23.97 13.39 -15.82
CA TRP A 41 23.27 12.17 -16.22
C TRP A 41 22.53 12.36 -17.56
N PRO A 42 23.23 12.27 -18.70
CA PRO A 42 22.58 12.28 -20.00
C PRO A 42 21.73 11.01 -20.21
N ALA A 43 20.76 11.08 -21.13
CA ALA A 43 19.82 10.01 -21.43
C ALA A 43 20.52 8.70 -21.78
N GLU A 44 21.67 8.74 -22.47
CA GLU A 44 22.48 7.57 -22.81
C GLU A 44 23.06 6.91 -21.54
N LEU A 45 23.59 7.70 -20.60
CA LEU A 45 24.13 7.15 -19.35
C LEU A 45 23.03 6.47 -18.53
N LEU A 46 21.84 7.07 -18.47
CA LEU A 46 20.70 6.51 -17.76
C LEU A 46 20.24 5.17 -18.35
N GLN A 47 20.33 4.99 -19.67
CA GLN A 47 19.82 3.83 -20.39
C GLN A 47 20.85 2.71 -20.60
N ASP A 48 22.11 3.06 -20.88
CA ASP A 48 23.12 2.11 -21.35
C ASP A 48 24.11 1.67 -20.27
N SER A 49 24.18 2.39 -19.15
CA SER A 49 25.09 2.03 -18.05
C SER A 49 24.50 1.01 -17.08
N ASN A 50 25.37 0.40 -16.27
CA ASN A 50 24.97 -0.45 -15.15
C ASN A 50 24.82 0.35 -13.83
N ARG A 51 24.49 1.64 -13.92
CA ARG A 51 24.45 2.58 -12.80
C ARG A 51 23.07 3.22 -12.67
N THR A 52 22.73 3.57 -11.44
CA THR A 52 21.50 4.27 -11.10
C THR A 52 21.82 5.39 -10.11
N PRO A 53 21.16 6.56 -10.23
CA PRO A 53 21.41 7.69 -9.35
C PRO A 53 21.11 7.36 -7.88
N THR A 54 21.86 7.98 -6.99
CA THR A 54 21.52 8.16 -5.59
C THR A 54 20.26 9.03 -5.44
N TRP A 55 19.74 9.13 -4.22
CA TRP A 55 18.60 10.03 -3.97
C TRP A 55 18.97 11.48 -4.23
N GLU A 56 20.16 11.91 -3.77
CA GLU A 56 20.69 13.25 -3.97
C GLU A 56 20.84 13.58 -5.46
N GLU A 57 21.44 12.68 -6.26
CA GLU A 57 21.59 12.86 -7.72
C GLU A 57 20.24 12.89 -8.44
N ALA A 58 19.27 12.05 -8.04
CA ALA A 58 17.93 12.05 -8.61
C ALA A 58 17.19 13.38 -8.34
N VAL A 59 17.33 13.94 -7.14
CA VAL A 59 16.76 15.25 -6.80
C VAL A 59 17.46 16.37 -7.58
N ALA A 60 18.80 16.33 -7.69
CA ALA A 60 19.57 17.31 -8.45
C ALA A 60 19.17 17.31 -9.93
N MET A 61 19.04 16.14 -10.56
CA MET A 61 18.52 16.01 -11.93
C MET A 61 17.12 16.60 -12.09
N ALA A 62 16.22 16.29 -11.15
CA ALA A 62 14.85 16.81 -11.20
C ALA A 62 14.82 18.34 -11.08
N GLN A 63 15.67 18.93 -10.24
CA GLN A 63 15.81 20.38 -10.12
C GLN A 63 16.38 20.97 -11.42
N GLN A 64 17.44 20.38 -11.96
CA GLN A 64 18.05 20.83 -13.21
C GLN A 64 17.03 20.89 -14.36
N LEU A 65 16.18 19.87 -14.49
CA LEU A 65 15.11 19.86 -15.49
C LEU A 65 14.09 20.98 -15.26
N ALA A 66 13.68 21.21 -14.01
CA ALA A 66 12.75 22.30 -13.66
C ALA A 66 13.35 23.70 -13.89
N ASP A 67 14.66 23.87 -13.70
CA ASP A 67 15.37 25.14 -13.92
C ASP A 67 15.55 25.44 -15.42
N GLN A 68 15.64 24.41 -16.25
CA GLN A 68 15.92 24.54 -17.69
C GLN A 68 14.65 24.63 -18.55
N ASP A 69 13.53 24.07 -18.10
CA ASP A 69 12.30 23.99 -18.88
C ASP A 69 11.05 24.34 -18.05
N HIS A 70 10.36 25.42 -18.43
CA HIS A 70 9.17 25.90 -17.72
C HIS A 70 7.97 24.94 -17.80
N ARG A 71 8.00 23.93 -18.67
CA ARG A 71 6.99 22.84 -18.67
C ARG A 71 7.13 21.94 -17.44
N VAL A 72 8.28 21.99 -16.76
CA VAL A 72 8.64 21.16 -15.62
C VAL A 72 8.61 21.97 -14.33
N SER A 73 8.10 21.36 -13.26
CA SER A 73 8.12 21.95 -11.91
C SER A 73 8.43 20.87 -10.87
N LEU A 74 9.34 21.16 -9.95
CA LEU A 74 9.71 20.26 -8.86
C LEU A 74 9.03 20.73 -7.57
N HIS A 75 8.28 19.83 -6.93
CA HIS A 75 7.60 20.11 -5.68
C HIS A 75 8.18 19.24 -4.57
N ARG A 76 8.69 19.91 -3.53
CA ARG A 76 9.01 19.28 -2.25
C ARG A 76 7.72 18.97 -1.50
N LEU A 77 7.47 17.70 -1.19
CA LEU A 77 6.28 17.25 -0.46
C LEU A 77 6.60 17.16 1.04
N GLY A 78 5.92 16.25 1.77
CA GLY A 78 6.25 15.95 3.15
C GLY A 78 7.54 15.14 3.32
N LYS A 79 7.86 14.84 4.58
CA LYS A 79 9.08 14.14 4.99
C LYS A 79 8.85 12.62 5.07
N SER A 80 9.82 11.85 4.59
CA SER A 80 9.92 10.41 4.84
C SER A 80 10.30 10.09 6.30
N ASP A 81 10.36 8.80 6.64
CA ASP A 81 10.74 8.33 7.98
C ASP A 81 12.16 8.70 8.42
N ILE A 82 13.04 9.11 7.48
CA ILE A 82 14.37 9.64 7.80
C ILE A 82 14.42 11.17 7.83
N GLY A 83 13.27 11.85 7.77
CA GLY A 83 13.18 13.31 7.82
C GLY A 83 13.55 14.02 6.51
N ARG A 84 13.97 13.28 5.47
CA ARG A 84 14.24 13.82 4.13
C ARG A 84 12.95 13.92 3.31
N PRO A 85 12.79 14.95 2.46
CA PRO A 85 11.58 15.13 1.68
C PRO A 85 11.39 14.07 0.60
N ILE A 86 10.14 13.77 0.30
CA ILE A 86 9.73 13.13 -0.96
C ILE A 86 9.43 14.24 -1.97
N HIS A 87 9.70 14.00 -3.25
CA HIS A 87 9.49 15.00 -4.30
C HIS A 87 8.50 14.50 -5.35
N ALA A 88 7.79 15.44 -5.97
CA ALA A 88 7.01 15.21 -7.18
C ALA A 88 7.54 16.13 -8.30
N LEU A 89 7.87 15.55 -9.44
CA LEU A 89 8.24 16.24 -10.66
C LEU A 89 7.01 16.28 -11.58
N VAL A 90 6.50 17.48 -11.87
CA VAL A 90 5.26 17.70 -12.62
C VAL A 90 5.62 18.25 -14.00
N LEU A 91 5.14 17.59 -15.06
CA LEU A 91 5.38 17.94 -16.46
C LEU A 91 4.06 18.17 -17.17
N LEU A 92 3.90 19.36 -17.74
CA LEU A 92 2.67 19.83 -18.38
C LEU A 92 2.99 20.63 -19.64
N ALA A 93 2.08 20.64 -20.63
CA ALA A 93 2.29 21.44 -21.83
C ALA A 93 2.32 22.94 -21.56
N GLU A 94 1.41 23.47 -20.72
CA GLU A 94 1.45 24.90 -20.39
C GLU A 94 2.55 25.17 -19.38
N GLU A 95 3.38 26.18 -19.65
CA GLU A 95 4.50 26.62 -18.81
C GLU A 95 4.05 27.00 -17.38
N ASP A 96 4.91 26.73 -16.40
CA ASP A 96 4.78 27.26 -15.04
C ASP A 96 5.40 28.65 -14.98
N ARG A 97 4.55 29.66 -14.81
CA ARG A 97 4.97 31.05 -14.60
C ARG A 97 4.96 31.44 -13.13
N SER A 98 4.53 30.54 -12.24
CA SER A 98 4.57 30.74 -10.80
C SER A 98 5.87 30.20 -10.24
N ARG A 99 6.62 31.03 -9.50
CA ARG A 99 7.82 30.56 -8.78
C ARG A 99 7.40 29.58 -7.68
N GLU A 100 8.22 28.54 -7.50
CA GLU A 100 8.06 27.37 -6.61
C GLU A 100 7.04 27.53 -5.48
N ALA A 101 6.02 26.66 -5.50
CA ALA A 101 5.19 26.39 -4.34
C ALA A 101 5.44 24.95 -3.88
N GLU A 102 5.67 24.77 -2.56
CA GLU A 102 5.91 23.45 -1.95
C GLU A 102 4.58 22.74 -1.59
N GLY A 103 4.65 21.41 -1.46
CA GLY A 103 3.57 20.56 -0.96
C GLY A 103 2.61 20.03 -2.04
N ALA A 104 1.79 19.05 -1.66
CA ALA A 104 0.81 18.44 -2.57
C ALA A 104 -0.25 19.45 -3.05
N HIS A 105 -0.58 20.45 -2.23
CA HIS A 105 -1.50 21.52 -2.64
C HIS A 105 -0.97 22.33 -3.83
N ALA A 106 0.34 22.57 -3.90
CA ALA A 106 0.97 23.24 -5.04
C ALA A 106 0.86 22.40 -6.32
N VAL A 107 1.12 21.10 -6.23
CA VAL A 107 0.93 20.15 -7.33
C VAL A 107 -0.51 20.20 -7.84
N LYS A 108 -1.50 20.16 -6.94
CA LYS A 108 -2.91 20.27 -7.30
C LYS A 108 -3.22 21.56 -8.05
N LYS A 109 -2.80 22.70 -7.52
CA LYS A 109 -3.02 24.02 -8.14
C LYS A 109 -2.39 24.09 -9.55
N ARG A 110 -1.20 23.51 -9.71
CA ARG A 110 -0.48 23.45 -10.97
C ARG A 110 -1.21 22.60 -12.02
N LEU A 111 -1.75 21.45 -11.62
CA LEU A 111 -2.59 20.60 -12.48
C LEU A 111 -3.92 21.27 -12.84
N GLU A 112 -4.60 21.92 -11.89
CA GLU A 112 -5.86 22.63 -12.12
C GLU A 112 -5.71 23.79 -13.12
N ALA A 113 -4.53 24.41 -13.19
CA ALA A 113 -4.24 25.51 -14.12
C ALA A 113 -4.22 25.09 -15.61
N GLN A 114 -4.03 23.81 -15.92
CA GLN A 114 -4.06 23.30 -17.32
C GLN A 114 -5.46 23.26 -17.93
N GLY A 115 -6.50 23.46 -17.11
CA GLY A 115 -7.86 23.08 -17.47
C GLY A 115 -8.06 21.56 -17.42
N GLY A 116 -9.32 21.13 -17.22
CA GLY A 116 -9.66 19.71 -17.27
C GLY A 116 -9.61 19.14 -18.68
N GLY A 117 -9.77 17.82 -18.81
CA GLY A 117 -9.94 17.15 -20.11
C GLY A 117 -8.71 16.45 -20.66
N LYS A 118 -7.55 16.56 -19.98
CA LYS A 118 -6.39 15.69 -20.20
C LYS A 118 -6.35 14.58 -19.16
N VAL A 119 -5.83 13.42 -19.55
CA VAL A 119 -5.51 12.34 -18.62
C VAL A 119 -4.33 12.80 -17.75
N THR A 120 -4.41 12.54 -16.46
CA THR A 120 -3.28 12.74 -15.53
C THR A 120 -2.69 11.40 -15.14
N VAL A 121 -1.39 11.23 -15.38
CA VAL A 121 -0.63 10.02 -15.08
C VAL A 121 0.28 10.27 -13.89
N LEU A 122 0.21 9.41 -12.88
CA LEU A 122 1.15 9.39 -11.75
C LEU A 122 2.07 8.18 -11.85
N VAL A 123 3.38 8.41 -11.95
CA VAL A 123 4.41 7.37 -11.99
C VAL A 123 5.16 7.36 -10.67
N ASN A 124 5.16 6.21 -9.99
CA ASN A 124 5.84 5.98 -8.74
C ASN A 124 7.09 5.13 -8.98
N ASN A 125 8.27 5.69 -8.70
CA ASN A 125 9.53 4.99 -8.86
C ASN A 125 10.17 4.65 -7.51
N ALA A 126 10.92 3.54 -7.48
CA ALA A 126 11.72 3.11 -6.34
C ALA A 126 10.91 3.03 -5.02
N ILE A 127 9.72 2.43 -5.08
CA ILE A 127 9.07 1.90 -3.86
C ILE A 127 9.94 0.83 -3.19
N HIS A 128 10.65 0.05 -4.02
CA HIS A 128 11.81 -0.74 -3.64
C HIS A 128 13.05 -0.18 -4.34
N PRO A 129 13.89 0.62 -3.66
CA PRO A 129 15.09 1.22 -4.24
C PRO A 129 16.16 0.23 -4.73
N GLY A 130 16.01 -1.07 -4.42
CA GLY A 130 16.78 -2.15 -5.04
C GLY A 130 16.33 -2.51 -6.45
N GLU A 131 15.26 -1.90 -6.93
CA GLU A 131 14.59 -2.14 -8.22
C GLU A 131 14.50 -0.82 -9.02
N PRO A 132 15.65 -0.19 -9.35
CA PRO A 132 15.66 1.23 -9.67
C PRO A 132 15.40 1.54 -11.16
N CYS A 133 14.98 0.55 -11.96
CA CYS A 133 14.82 0.69 -13.42
C CYS A 133 13.91 1.85 -13.81
N GLY A 134 12.81 2.05 -13.09
CA GLY A 134 11.88 3.16 -13.33
C GLY A 134 12.46 4.54 -13.07
N VAL A 135 13.42 4.67 -12.14
CA VAL A 135 14.11 5.94 -11.87
C VAL A 135 14.86 6.38 -13.11
N ASN A 136 15.74 5.51 -13.62
CA ASN A 136 16.51 5.76 -14.84
C ASN A 136 15.60 5.97 -16.06
N ALA A 137 14.61 5.08 -16.24
CA ALA A 137 13.69 5.13 -17.37
C ALA A 137 12.88 6.44 -17.40
N SER A 138 12.38 6.88 -16.25
CA SER A 138 11.60 8.12 -16.16
C SER A 138 12.44 9.34 -16.52
N PHE A 139 13.65 9.48 -15.98
CA PHE A 139 14.52 10.63 -16.32
C PHE A 139 14.92 10.64 -17.80
N ALA A 140 15.29 9.49 -18.36
CA ALA A 140 15.64 9.39 -19.78
C ALA A 140 14.45 9.74 -20.68
N LEU A 141 13.24 9.26 -20.34
CA LEU A 141 12.01 9.56 -21.07
C LEU A 141 11.66 11.05 -21.02
N ILE A 142 11.79 11.66 -19.85
CA ILE A 142 11.53 13.09 -19.66
C ILE A 142 12.48 13.91 -20.52
N GLN A 143 13.78 13.59 -20.53
CA GLN A 143 14.76 14.29 -21.38
C GLN A 143 14.38 14.21 -22.86
N ASP A 144 13.96 13.02 -23.34
CA ASP A 144 13.49 12.84 -24.72
C ASP A 144 12.25 13.70 -25.01
N TRP A 145 11.26 13.70 -24.12
CA TRP A 145 10.01 14.46 -24.31
C TRP A 145 10.22 15.97 -24.32
N LEU A 146 11.13 16.49 -23.51
CA LEU A 146 11.43 17.93 -23.48
C LEU A 146 12.23 18.35 -24.72
N ALA A 147 13.03 17.45 -25.29
CA ALA A 147 13.73 17.69 -26.55
C ALA A 147 12.81 17.67 -27.78
N LEU A 148 11.60 17.10 -27.67
CA LEU A 148 10.62 17.13 -28.77
C LEU A 148 10.09 18.56 -28.97
N PRO A 149 9.87 18.97 -30.23
CA PRO A 149 9.22 20.24 -30.52
C PRO A 149 7.78 20.23 -30.00
N ASP A 150 7.26 21.41 -29.68
CA ASP A 150 5.85 21.55 -29.36
C ASP A 150 4.99 21.17 -30.56
N GLY A 151 3.95 20.35 -30.32
CA GLY A 151 3.03 19.93 -31.37
C GLY A 151 2.18 18.72 -30.97
N PRO A 152 1.26 18.27 -31.85
CA PRO A 152 0.29 17.22 -31.52
C PRO A 152 0.90 15.87 -31.11
N GLN A 153 2.16 15.62 -31.49
CA GLN A 153 2.91 14.41 -31.14
C GLN A 153 3.67 14.53 -29.82
N ASN A 154 3.76 15.73 -29.24
CA ASN A 154 4.38 15.90 -27.93
C ASN A 154 3.43 15.33 -26.85
N PRO A 155 3.89 14.37 -26.03
CA PRO A 155 3.04 13.67 -25.07
C PRO A 155 2.43 14.57 -23.99
N LEU A 156 3.08 15.69 -23.67
CA LEU A 156 2.58 16.68 -22.70
C LEU A 156 1.29 17.39 -23.22
N ASN A 157 1.04 17.33 -24.54
CA ASN A 157 -0.19 17.87 -25.11
C ASN A 157 -1.41 16.96 -24.89
N ALA A 158 -1.23 15.66 -24.70
CA ALA A 158 -2.34 14.72 -24.47
C ALA A 158 -2.55 14.35 -23.00
N ALA A 159 -1.48 14.34 -22.21
CA ALA A 159 -1.54 13.96 -20.81
C ALA A 159 -0.67 14.85 -19.92
N ASN A 160 -1.12 15.02 -18.69
CA ASN A 160 -0.35 15.60 -17.60
C ASN A 160 0.43 14.48 -16.91
N TRP A 161 1.71 14.69 -16.62
CA TRP A 161 2.54 13.66 -15.99
C TRP A 161 3.11 14.14 -14.67
N VAL A 162 3.02 13.27 -13.66
CA VAL A 162 3.61 13.49 -12.34
C VAL A 162 4.48 12.28 -12.01
N PHE A 163 5.76 12.52 -11.75
CA PHE A 163 6.71 11.48 -11.38
C PHE A 163 7.13 11.65 -9.93
N ILE A 164 7.10 10.58 -9.15
CA ILE A 164 7.82 10.49 -7.88
C ILE A 164 9.19 9.89 -8.21
N PRO A 165 10.30 10.66 -8.19
CA PRO A 165 11.59 10.14 -8.66
C PRO A 165 12.10 8.98 -7.80
N GLN A 166 11.95 9.10 -6.48
CA GLN A 166 12.23 8.02 -5.54
C GLN A 166 11.29 8.10 -4.34
N TYR A 167 10.40 7.11 -4.23
CA TYR A 167 9.39 7.08 -3.18
C TYR A 167 9.95 6.64 -1.82
N ASN A 168 10.69 5.53 -1.78
CA ASN A 168 11.30 5.03 -0.55
C ASN A 168 12.65 5.72 -0.29
N VAL A 169 12.61 6.98 0.15
CA VAL A 169 13.80 7.81 0.42
C VAL A 169 14.73 7.18 1.46
N GLY A 170 14.18 6.53 2.49
CA GLY A 170 14.95 5.83 3.52
C GLY A 170 15.71 4.62 2.98
N GLY A 171 15.05 3.80 2.15
CA GLY A 171 15.66 2.67 1.47
C GLY A 171 16.70 3.12 0.43
N ALA A 172 16.42 4.19 -0.31
CA ALA A 172 17.32 4.73 -1.32
C ALA A 172 18.62 5.26 -0.73
N SER A 173 18.54 5.84 0.47
CA SER A 173 19.70 6.32 1.23
C SER A 173 20.56 5.16 1.78
N ARG A 174 20.03 3.92 1.81
CA ARG A 174 20.77 2.71 2.21
C ARG A 174 21.39 2.02 0.99
N ARG A 175 22.39 2.66 0.40
CA ARG A 175 23.10 2.15 -0.78
C ARG A 175 23.90 0.88 -0.47
N ASN A 176 23.85 -0.08 -1.38
CA ASN A 176 24.59 -1.34 -1.33
C ASN A 176 24.76 -1.89 -2.76
N CYS A 177 25.47 -3.00 -2.94
CA CYS A 177 25.64 -3.69 -4.24
C CYS A 177 24.97 -5.07 -4.30
N CYS A 178 24.76 -5.68 -3.12
CA CYS A 178 24.89 -7.12 -3.03
C CYS A 178 23.79 -7.81 -2.20
N THR A 179 22.84 -7.04 -1.64
CA THR A 179 21.77 -7.63 -0.80
C THR A 179 20.71 -8.38 -1.60
N ARG A 180 20.62 -8.16 -2.92
CA ARG A 180 19.72 -8.90 -3.83
C ARG A 180 20.49 -9.97 -4.57
N ALA A 181 20.63 -11.14 -3.95
CA ALA A 181 21.39 -12.28 -4.50
C ALA A 181 20.81 -12.85 -5.82
N ASN A 182 19.54 -12.57 -6.11
CA ASN A 182 18.81 -13.05 -7.29
C ASN A 182 18.63 -11.98 -8.36
N GLN A 183 19.50 -10.96 -8.42
CA GLN A 183 19.37 -9.85 -9.37
C GLN A 183 20.70 -9.53 -10.06
N ASN A 184 20.65 -9.27 -11.37
CA ASN A 184 21.75 -8.80 -12.17
C ASN A 184 21.75 -7.26 -12.26
N GLY A 185 22.67 -6.64 -11.50
CA GLY A 185 22.84 -5.19 -11.46
C GLY A 185 21.67 -4.40 -10.82
N PRO A 186 21.78 -3.06 -10.73
CA PRO A 186 22.96 -2.25 -11.09
C PRO A 186 24.12 -2.43 -10.09
N GLU A 187 25.28 -1.82 -10.37
CA GLU A 187 26.50 -1.89 -9.52
C GLU A 187 26.24 -1.50 -8.07
N SER A 188 25.38 -0.49 -7.87
CA SER A 188 24.89 -0.09 -6.56
C SER A 188 23.44 0.37 -6.65
N TYR A 189 22.65 0.06 -5.63
CA TYR A 189 21.22 0.36 -5.51
C TYR A 189 20.82 0.53 -4.04
N GLY A 190 19.57 0.94 -3.76
CA GLY A 190 19.06 1.12 -2.40
C GLY A 190 18.47 -0.16 -1.78
N PHE A 191 18.07 -0.10 -0.52
CA PHE A 191 17.51 -1.25 0.19
C PHE A 191 15.99 -1.37 0.01
N ARG A 192 15.44 -2.60 0.01
CA ARG A 192 14.00 -2.88 -0.19
C ARG A 192 13.12 -2.21 0.85
N GLY A 193 13.43 -2.44 2.13
CA GLY A 193 12.67 -1.88 3.24
C GLY A 193 12.96 -0.39 3.43
N ASN A 194 12.00 0.34 3.98
CA ASN A 194 12.24 1.72 4.42
C ASN A 194 13.11 1.77 5.69
N ALA A 195 13.20 2.95 6.32
CA ALA A 195 14.00 3.10 7.53
C ALA A 195 13.50 2.29 8.74
N ALA A 196 12.17 2.11 8.83
CA ALA A 196 11.50 1.24 9.80
C ALA A 196 11.47 -0.24 9.38
N ASN A 197 12.15 -0.59 8.27
CA ASN A 197 12.17 -1.91 7.68
C ASN A 197 10.79 -2.43 7.21
N LEU A 198 9.87 -1.52 6.90
CA LEU A 198 8.59 -1.83 6.26
C LEU A 198 8.78 -2.00 4.75
N ASP A 199 8.10 -2.98 4.16
CA ASP A 199 7.86 -3.05 2.74
C ASP A 199 6.76 -2.05 2.37
N LEU A 200 7.13 -0.95 1.72
CA LEU A 200 6.18 0.10 1.39
C LEU A 200 5.11 -0.36 0.38
N ASN A 201 5.34 -1.44 -0.36
CA ASN A 201 4.33 -2.07 -1.23
C ASN A 201 3.36 -2.96 -0.45
N ARG A 202 3.22 -2.73 0.87
CA ARG A 202 2.20 -3.30 1.76
C ARG A 202 1.55 -2.24 2.65
N ASP A 203 1.88 -0.96 2.44
CA ASP A 203 1.62 0.09 3.42
C ASP A 203 0.48 1.03 3.03
N PHE A 204 -0.19 0.85 1.89
CA PHE A 204 -1.14 1.85 1.38
C PHE A 204 -2.45 1.96 2.16
N VAL A 205 -2.88 0.90 2.87
CA VAL A 205 -4.09 0.96 3.73
C VAL A 205 -3.74 1.23 5.19
N LYS A 206 -2.81 0.46 5.76
CA LYS A 206 -2.38 0.62 7.16
C LYS A 206 -1.62 1.93 7.38
N MET A 207 -0.88 2.37 6.36
CA MET A 207 -0.22 3.67 6.27
C MET A 207 0.67 3.97 7.46
N ASP A 208 1.52 3.00 7.87
CA ASP A 208 2.35 3.12 9.06
C ASP A 208 3.61 3.96 8.85
N SER A 209 4.07 4.10 7.60
CA SER A 209 5.19 4.97 7.25
C SER A 209 4.73 6.39 6.93
N ARG A 210 5.60 7.38 7.18
CA ARG A 210 5.40 8.73 6.66
C ARG A 210 5.42 8.78 5.13
N ASN A 211 6.11 7.82 4.50
CA ASN A 211 6.10 7.70 3.05
C ASN A 211 4.67 7.49 2.53
N ALA A 212 3.91 6.57 3.13
CA ALA A 212 2.53 6.32 2.74
C ALA A 212 1.61 7.53 3.02
N GLU A 213 1.82 8.26 4.12
CA GLU A 213 1.09 9.50 4.41
C GLU A 213 1.30 10.56 3.31
N VAL A 214 2.56 10.78 2.92
CA VAL A 214 2.90 11.73 1.84
C VAL A 214 2.40 11.25 0.48
N PHE A 215 2.46 9.94 0.20
CA PHE A 215 1.90 9.38 -1.03
C PHE A 215 0.41 9.64 -1.13
N VAL A 216 -0.35 9.36 -0.06
CA VAL A 216 -1.81 9.54 -0.07
C VAL A 216 -2.17 11.01 -0.24
N GLU A 217 -1.46 11.93 0.42
CA GLU A 217 -1.64 13.37 0.22
C GLU A 217 -1.42 13.78 -1.25
N LEU A 218 -0.32 13.34 -1.85
CA LEU A 218 -0.03 13.59 -3.26
C LEU A 218 -1.06 12.93 -4.18
N PHE A 219 -1.42 11.67 -3.93
CA PHE A 219 -2.37 10.91 -4.74
C PHE A 219 -3.72 11.62 -4.82
N HIS A 220 -4.22 12.13 -3.69
CA HIS A 220 -5.48 12.90 -3.66
C HIS A 220 -5.35 14.29 -4.28
N ALA A 221 -4.17 14.92 -4.19
CA ALA A 221 -3.89 16.18 -4.87
C ALA A 221 -3.83 16.02 -6.39
N VAL A 222 -3.24 14.94 -6.88
CA VAL A 222 -3.10 14.62 -8.31
C VAL A 222 -4.40 14.06 -8.88
N ASN A 223 -5.14 13.24 -8.11
CA ASN A 223 -6.32 12.49 -8.54
C ASN A 223 -6.09 11.77 -9.89
N PRO A 224 -5.06 10.90 -9.98
CA PRO A 224 -4.60 10.37 -11.26
C PRO A 224 -5.66 9.50 -11.94
N ASP A 225 -5.71 9.61 -13.27
CA ASP A 225 -6.50 8.73 -14.12
C ASP A 225 -5.78 7.39 -14.34
N VAL A 226 -4.46 7.46 -14.50
CA VAL A 226 -3.58 6.31 -14.67
C VAL A 226 -2.47 6.37 -13.62
N PHE A 227 -2.17 5.25 -13.00
CA PHE A 227 -1.09 5.09 -12.05
C PHE A 227 -0.15 3.98 -12.50
N VAL A 228 1.15 4.26 -12.53
CA VAL A 228 2.20 3.29 -12.87
C VAL A 228 3.17 3.19 -11.71
N ASP A 229 3.38 1.98 -11.20
CA ASP A 229 4.39 1.69 -10.19
C ASP A 229 5.49 0.84 -10.83
N THR A 230 6.74 1.30 -10.80
CA THR A 230 7.83 0.60 -11.49
C THR A 230 8.59 -0.33 -10.55
N HIS A 231 8.68 -1.61 -10.90
CA HIS A 231 9.29 -2.67 -10.10
C HIS A 231 10.26 -3.53 -10.93
N THR A 232 10.90 -4.47 -10.25
CA THR A 232 11.67 -5.55 -10.86
C THR A 232 11.19 -6.89 -10.32
N SER A 233 10.92 -7.83 -11.22
CA SER A 233 10.29 -9.11 -10.90
C SER A 233 11.15 -10.00 -10.02
N ASN A 234 10.53 -11.01 -9.43
CA ASN A 234 11.21 -12.15 -8.82
C ASN A 234 10.66 -13.44 -9.44
N GLY A 235 11.38 -14.56 -9.31
CA GLY A 235 10.88 -15.89 -9.70
C GLY A 235 11.74 -16.60 -10.74
N ALA A 236 11.09 -17.22 -11.72
CA ALA A 236 11.71 -18.02 -12.77
C ALA A 236 12.57 -17.18 -13.74
N ASP A 237 13.45 -17.85 -14.49
CA ASP A 237 14.18 -17.21 -15.61
C ASP A 237 13.47 -17.52 -16.94
N TYR A 238 13.15 -16.48 -17.69
CA TYR A 238 12.47 -16.55 -18.98
C TYR A 238 12.98 -15.46 -19.93
N PRO A 239 12.83 -15.58 -21.27
CA PRO A 239 13.42 -14.63 -22.22
C PRO A 239 12.89 -13.19 -22.14
N TYR A 240 11.63 -13.00 -21.70
CA TYR A 240 11.02 -11.67 -21.64
C TYR A 240 11.75 -10.74 -20.67
N THR A 241 11.97 -9.49 -21.08
CA THR A 241 12.57 -8.47 -20.21
C THR A 241 11.56 -7.75 -19.34
N MET A 242 10.28 -7.75 -19.74
CA MET A 242 9.22 -7.06 -19.05
C MET A 242 8.02 -7.96 -18.85
N THR A 243 7.44 -7.89 -17.65
CA THR A 243 6.12 -8.44 -17.35
C THR A 243 5.24 -7.34 -16.79
N LEU A 244 3.93 -7.55 -16.86
CA LEU A 244 2.96 -6.55 -16.39
C LEU A 244 2.05 -7.17 -15.32
N ILE A 245 1.88 -6.46 -14.20
CA ILE A 245 0.71 -6.62 -13.34
C ILE A 245 -0.21 -5.45 -13.66
N THR A 246 -1.31 -5.73 -14.35
CA THR A 246 -2.42 -4.81 -14.45
C THR A 246 -3.28 -4.95 -13.20
N THR A 247 -3.93 -3.87 -12.78
CA THR A 247 -5.05 -3.97 -11.83
C THR A 247 -5.96 -5.13 -12.22
N GLN A 248 -6.13 -6.11 -11.32
CA GLN A 248 -6.86 -7.34 -11.54
C GLN A 248 -8.26 -7.00 -12.07
N PRO A 249 -8.59 -7.38 -13.32
CA PRO A 249 -9.78 -6.88 -13.98
C PRO A 249 -11.11 -7.24 -13.29
N ASP A 250 -11.23 -8.43 -12.70
CA ASP A 250 -12.47 -8.83 -12.03
C ASP A 250 -12.70 -8.03 -10.74
N LYS A 251 -11.63 -7.72 -10.00
CA LYS A 251 -11.65 -6.81 -8.84
C LYS A 251 -11.90 -5.36 -9.26
N ALA A 252 -11.38 -4.91 -10.41
CA ALA A 252 -11.58 -3.54 -10.88
C ALA A 252 -13.07 -3.16 -11.00
N GLY A 253 -13.93 -4.15 -11.25
CA GLY A 253 -15.38 -4.00 -11.34
C GLY A 253 -15.87 -4.12 -12.78
N PRO A 254 -17.21 -4.15 -13.00
CA PRO A 254 -17.78 -4.46 -14.31
C PRO A 254 -17.59 -3.38 -15.37
N VAL A 255 -17.16 -2.17 -15.00
CA VAL A 255 -16.85 -1.08 -15.94
C VAL A 255 -15.36 -1.09 -16.28
N MET A 256 -14.52 -0.93 -15.26
CA MET A 256 -13.06 -0.85 -15.45
C MET A 256 -12.43 -2.18 -15.85
N GLY A 257 -12.94 -3.30 -15.37
CA GLY A 257 -12.41 -4.63 -15.63
C GLY A 257 -12.38 -5.00 -17.10
N PRO A 258 -13.53 -5.02 -17.80
CA PRO A 258 -13.56 -5.29 -19.23
C PRO A 258 -12.71 -4.30 -20.02
N PHE A 259 -12.72 -3.01 -19.65
CA PHE A 259 -11.90 -2.01 -20.32
C PHE A 259 -10.39 -2.33 -20.20
N LEU A 260 -9.91 -2.65 -19.00
CA LEU A 260 -8.52 -3.06 -18.78
C LEU A 260 -8.14 -4.29 -19.61
N ARG A 261 -8.94 -5.37 -19.51
CA ARG A 261 -8.65 -6.67 -20.12
C ARG A 261 -8.78 -6.68 -21.65
N GLU A 262 -9.79 -6.00 -22.18
CA GLU A 262 -10.18 -6.14 -23.60
C GLU A 262 -9.66 -4.99 -24.47
N VAL A 263 -9.29 -3.86 -23.87
CA VAL A 263 -8.85 -2.67 -24.62
C VAL A 263 -7.44 -2.26 -24.22
N VAL A 264 -7.17 -2.07 -22.93
CA VAL A 264 -5.90 -1.49 -22.49
C VAL A 264 -4.76 -2.49 -22.59
N GLU A 265 -4.91 -3.68 -22.01
CA GLU A 265 -3.88 -4.73 -22.05
C GLU A 265 -3.48 -5.10 -23.48
N PRO A 266 -4.40 -5.41 -24.43
CA PRO A 266 -4.01 -5.73 -25.79
C PRO A 266 -3.23 -4.61 -26.47
N ALA A 267 -3.62 -3.34 -26.26
CA ALA A 267 -2.93 -2.20 -26.86
C ALA A 267 -1.49 -2.03 -26.32
N LEU A 268 -1.32 -2.15 -24.99
CA LEU A 268 0.01 -2.03 -24.37
C LEU A 268 0.93 -3.21 -24.75
N TYR A 269 0.41 -4.44 -24.80
CA TYR A 269 1.18 -5.62 -25.21
C TYR A 269 1.60 -5.52 -26.67
N GLN A 270 0.69 -5.07 -27.55
CA GLN A 270 0.99 -4.86 -28.95
C GLN A 270 2.06 -3.77 -29.15
N GLY A 271 1.92 -2.62 -28.48
CA GLY A 271 2.90 -1.53 -28.57
C GLY A 271 4.28 -1.97 -28.08
N MET A 272 4.34 -2.68 -26.95
CA MET A 272 5.60 -3.21 -26.42
C MET A 272 6.26 -4.24 -27.33
N ALA A 273 5.48 -5.11 -27.99
CA ALA A 273 6.00 -6.02 -29.00
C ALA A 273 6.56 -5.28 -30.23
N GLN A 274 5.93 -4.18 -30.65
CA GLN A 274 6.42 -3.33 -31.75
C GLN A 274 7.72 -2.61 -31.39
N GLU A 275 7.88 -2.20 -30.14
CA GLU A 275 9.11 -1.63 -29.57
C GLU A 275 10.23 -2.67 -29.35
N GLY A 276 10.00 -3.95 -29.67
CA GLY A 276 10.98 -5.02 -29.49
C GLY A 276 11.10 -5.55 -28.07
N TRP A 277 10.18 -5.18 -27.18
CA TRP A 277 10.12 -5.61 -25.77
C TRP A 277 8.81 -6.35 -25.48
N PRO A 278 8.52 -7.50 -26.11
CA PRO A 278 7.27 -8.22 -25.88
C PRO A 278 7.08 -8.52 -24.39
N MET A 279 5.84 -8.35 -23.91
CA MET A 279 5.47 -8.59 -22.52
C MET A 279 4.65 -9.86 -22.36
N VAL A 280 4.69 -10.41 -21.14
CA VAL A 280 3.76 -11.43 -20.65
C VAL A 280 3.16 -10.98 -19.32
N PRO A 281 2.01 -11.53 -18.89
CA PRO A 281 1.54 -11.32 -17.52
C PRO A 281 2.61 -11.70 -16.50
N TYR A 282 2.57 -11.09 -15.32
CA TYR A 282 3.50 -11.42 -14.24
C TYR A 282 3.54 -12.93 -13.95
N VAL A 283 4.75 -13.47 -13.87
CA VAL A 283 4.99 -14.91 -13.81
C VAL A 283 4.94 -15.38 -12.35
N TYR A 284 3.73 -15.53 -11.83
CA TYR A 284 3.49 -16.18 -10.55
C TYR A 284 3.19 -17.68 -10.79
N SER A 285 4.25 -18.48 -10.88
CA SER A 285 4.18 -19.90 -11.24
C SER A 285 3.38 -20.72 -10.22
N LYS A 286 2.51 -21.62 -10.70
CA LYS A 286 1.79 -22.61 -9.88
C LYS A 286 2.71 -23.67 -9.28
N GLY A 287 3.77 -24.00 -10.01
CA GLY A 287 4.79 -24.96 -9.63
C GLY A 287 6.17 -24.34 -9.58
N GLU A 288 7.19 -25.19 -9.52
CA GLU A 288 8.59 -24.76 -9.52
C GLU A 288 8.98 -24.04 -10.84
N THR A 289 8.30 -24.34 -11.95
CA THR A 289 8.58 -23.75 -13.27
C THR A 289 7.29 -23.25 -13.96
N PRO A 290 7.39 -22.28 -14.89
CA PRO A 290 6.21 -21.70 -15.56
C PRO A 290 5.38 -22.69 -16.39
N GLU A 291 5.98 -23.81 -16.84
CA GLU A 291 5.32 -24.89 -17.59
C GLU A 291 4.11 -25.47 -16.84
N ALA A 292 4.14 -25.46 -15.50
CA ALA A 292 3.02 -25.89 -14.66
C ALA A 292 1.82 -24.93 -14.69
N GLY A 293 1.98 -23.76 -15.34
CA GLY A 293 1.02 -22.68 -15.41
C GLY A 293 1.36 -21.53 -14.48
N VAL A 294 0.71 -20.39 -14.74
CA VAL A 294 0.84 -19.14 -13.99
C VAL A 294 -0.51 -18.71 -13.42
N VAL A 295 -0.47 -17.92 -12.34
CA VAL A 295 -1.66 -17.35 -11.69
C VAL A 295 -1.59 -15.84 -11.81
N GLY A 296 -2.70 -15.21 -12.21
CA GLY A 296 -2.80 -13.76 -12.23
C GLY A 296 -2.67 -13.20 -10.83
N PHE A 297 -1.83 -12.17 -10.64
CA PHE A 297 -1.60 -11.59 -9.34
C PHE A 297 -2.88 -10.89 -8.83
N LEU A 298 -3.26 -11.11 -7.57
CA LEU A 298 -4.34 -10.38 -6.92
C LEU A 298 -3.75 -9.28 -6.03
N GLU A 299 -3.59 -8.09 -6.60
CA GLU A 299 -3.14 -6.92 -5.86
C GLU A 299 -4.29 -6.35 -5.01
N THR A 300 -4.41 -6.85 -3.77
CA THR A 300 -5.34 -6.34 -2.77
C THR A 300 -4.98 -4.90 -2.35
N PRO A 301 -5.85 -4.17 -1.64
CA PRO A 301 -5.63 -2.76 -1.34
C PRO A 301 -4.38 -2.39 -0.52
N ARG A 302 -3.69 -3.35 0.12
CA ARG A 302 -2.35 -3.09 0.70
C ARG A 302 -1.29 -2.71 -0.34
N TYR A 303 -1.47 -3.10 -1.61
CA TYR A 303 -0.57 -2.79 -2.72
C TYR A 303 -0.98 -1.48 -3.40
N SER A 304 -0.04 -0.83 -4.08
CA SER A 304 -0.25 0.49 -4.71
C SER A 304 -1.40 0.50 -5.73
N THR A 305 -1.34 -0.38 -6.73
CA THR A 305 -2.40 -0.54 -7.75
C THR A 305 -3.72 -1.03 -7.15
N GLY A 306 -3.66 -1.86 -6.11
CA GLY A 306 -4.82 -2.27 -5.34
C GLY A 306 -5.54 -1.12 -4.65
N PHE A 307 -4.79 -0.24 -3.99
CA PHE A 307 -5.29 0.96 -3.33
C PHE A 307 -5.85 1.97 -4.33
N THR A 308 -5.09 2.31 -5.38
CA THR A 308 -5.50 3.34 -6.36
C THR A 308 -6.79 2.95 -7.10
N THR A 309 -7.03 1.65 -7.33
CA THR A 309 -8.28 1.13 -7.91
C THR A 309 -9.52 1.44 -7.07
N LEU A 310 -9.39 1.61 -5.74
CA LEU A 310 -10.50 2.02 -4.88
C LEU A 310 -11.05 3.41 -5.26
N TRP A 311 -10.26 4.19 -5.99
CA TRP A 311 -10.57 5.54 -6.47
C TRP A 311 -10.81 5.58 -7.99
N GLY A 312 -10.99 4.41 -8.62
CA GLY A 312 -11.25 4.27 -10.05
C GLY A 312 -10.07 4.64 -10.93
N THR A 313 -8.84 4.62 -10.42
CA THR A 313 -7.61 4.83 -11.20
C THR A 313 -7.20 3.53 -11.91
N LEU A 314 -6.73 3.63 -13.15
CA LEU A 314 -6.15 2.50 -13.87
C LEU A 314 -4.72 2.26 -13.34
N GLY A 315 -4.49 1.18 -12.62
CA GLY A 315 -3.18 0.87 -12.05
C GLY A 315 -2.40 -0.17 -12.85
N PHE A 316 -1.11 0.08 -13.05
CA PHE A 316 -0.15 -0.85 -13.66
C PHE A 316 1.11 -0.96 -12.79
N THR A 317 1.65 -2.16 -12.65
CA THR A 317 2.98 -2.40 -12.09
C THR A 317 3.86 -3.01 -13.17
N THR A 318 4.88 -2.26 -13.61
CA THR A 318 5.87 -2.80 -14.55
C THR A 318 6.84 -3.67 -13.79
N GLU A 319 7.11 -4.87 -14.25
CA GLU A 319 7.94 -5.85 -13.56
C GLU A 319 9.09 -6.26 -14.47
N ALA A 320 10.16 -5.46 -14.47
CA ALA A 320 11.35 -5.71 -15.28
C ALA A 320 12.10 -6.96 -14.76
N HIS A 321 12.54 -7.85 -15.64
CA HIS A 321 13.05 -9.15 -15.22
C HIS A 321 14.42 -9.02 -14.54
N MET A 322 14.52 -9.44 -13.27
CA MET A 322 15.70 -9.26 -12.41
C MET A 322 17.02 -9.84 -12.93
N LEU A 323 17.01 -10.86 -13.78
CA LEU A 323 18.23 -11.52 -14.28
C LEU A 323 18.72 -10.92 -15.60
N LYS A 324 17.91 -10.10 -16.27
CA LYS A 324 18.31 -9.42 -17.51
C LYS A 324 19.28 -8.28 -17.20
N PRO A 325 20.15 -7.91 -18.16
CA PRO A 325 21.04 -6.78 -18.00
C PRO A 325 20.29 -5.52 -17.55
N PHE A 326 20.87 -4.74 -16.65
CA PHE A 326 20.21 -3.55 -16.10
C PHE A 326 19.83 -2.55 -17.19
N ALA A 327 20.70 -2.32 -18.18
CA ALA A 327 20.41 -1.45 -19.33
C ALA A 327 19.15 -1.89 -20.09
N ASP A 328 18.99 -3.19 -20.36
CA ASP A 328 17.82 -3.73 -21.05
C ASP A 328 16.54 -3.56 -20.21
N ARG A 329 16.65 -3.75 -18.88
CA ARG A 329 15.54 -3.51 -17.95
C ARG A 329 15.10 -2.05 -17.97
N VAL A 330 16.05 -1.10 -17.99
CA VAL A 330 15.76 0.34 -18.09
C VAL A 330 15.06 0.66 -19.41
N LYS A 331 15.62 0.19 -20.54
CA LYS A 331 15.03 0.41 -21.87
C LYS A 331 13.62 -0.16 -21.98
N ALA A 332 13.40 -1.38 -21.53
CA ALA A 332 12.06 -1.98 -21.53
C ALA A 332 11.06 -1.19 -20.64
N THR A 333 11.51 -0.69 -19.49
CA THR A 333 10.66 0.14 -18.61
C THR A 333 10.34 1.49 -19.27
N LYS A 334 11.32 2.11 -19.93
CA LYS A 334 11.14 3.36 -20.69
C LYS A 334 10.19 3.14 -21.87
N SER A 335 10.36 2.06 -22.64
CA SER A 335 9.46 1.70 -23.73
C SER A 335 8.03 1.49 -23.25
N PHE A 336 7.81 0.89 -22.06
CA PHE A 336 6.45 0.77 -21.51
C PHE A 336 5.81 2.13 -21.26
N LEU A 337 6.53 3.06 -20.61
CA LEU A 337 6.03 4.40 -20.35
C LEU A 337 5.76 5.18 -21.64
N GLN A 338 6.63 5.02 -22.65
CA GLN A 338 6.44 5.59 -23.98
C GLN A 338 5.20 5.01 -24.68
N VAL A 339 5.04 3.69 -24.73
CA VAL A 339 3.87 3.00 -25.31
C VAL A 339 2.58 3.43 -24.63
N LEU A 340 2.58 3.55 -23.30
CA LEU A 340 1.44 4.08 -22.56
C LEU A 340 1.13 5.52 -22.99
N SER A 341 2.16 6.35 -23.10
CA SER A 341 2.01 7.74 -23.55
C SER A 341 1.43 7.83 -24.96
N ASP A 342 1.94 7.03 -25.89
CA ASP A 342 1.49 7.00 -27.28
C ASP A 342 0.05 6.51 -27.40
N TRP A 343 -0.32 5.51 -26.60
CA TRP A 343 -1.71 5.06 -26.52
C TRP A 343 -2.64 6.16 -25.99
N LEU A 344 -2.19 6.94 -25.00
CA LEU A 344 -2.97 8.03 -24.42
C LEU A 344 -3.20 9.20 -25.39
N LEU A 345 -2.32 9.42 -26.38
CA LEU A 345 -2.55 10.42 -27.44
C LEU A 345 -3.90 10.23 -28.14
N THR A 346 -4.35 8.99 -28.30
CA THR A 346 -5.61 8.67 -28.98
C THR A 346 -6.72 8.20 -28.02
N SER A 347 -6.36 7.57 -26.91
CA SER A 347 -7.31 6.92 -26.00
C SER A 347 -7.64 7.72 -24.74
N GLY A 348 -7.00 8.87 -24.52
CA GLY A 348 -7.22 9.72 -23.35
C GLY A 348 -8.69 10.04 -23.05
N PRO A 349 -9.51 10.50 -24.03
CA PRO A 349 -10.93 10.74 -23.81
C PRO A 349 -11.70 9.50 -23.36
N LYS A 350 -11.32 8.31 -23.85
CA LYS A 350 -11.95 7.05 -23.44
C LYS A 350 -11.61 6.73 -21.99
N VAL A 351 -10.36 6.88 -21.57
CA VAL A 351 -9.95 6.70 -20.16
C VAL A 351 -10.79 7.59 -19.23
N LEU A 352 -10.88 8.89 -19.52
CA LEU A 352 -11.68 9.83 -18.74
C LEU A 352 -13.16 9.44 -18.67
N SER A 353 -13.72 8.96 -19.79
CA SER A 353 -15.12 8.50 -19.83
C SER A 353 -15.36 7.26 -18.97
N MET A 354 -14.43 6.29 -18.97
CA MET A 354 -14.54 5.05 -18.19
C MET A 354 -14.41 5.32 -16.69
N ARG A 355 -13.51 6.22 -16.28
CA ARG A 355 -13.43 6.66 -14.87
C ARG A 355 -14.72 7.32 -14.39
N LYS A 356 -15.32 8.17 -15.23
CA LYS A 356 -16.60 8.83 -14.90
C LYS A 356 -17.75 7.83 -14.78
N GLU A 357 -17.77 6.81 -15.64
CA GLU A 357 -18.76 5.74 -15.58
C GLU A 357 -18.59 4.88 -14.32
N GLU A 358 -17.36 4.50 -13.99
CA GLU A 358 -17.05 3.77 -12.76
C GLU A 358 -17.43 4.57 -11.50
N ALA A 359 -17.13 5.88 -11.47
CA ALA A 359 -17.52 6.74 -10.37
C ALA A 359 -19.05 6.79 -10.16
N ARG A 360 -19.84 6.79 -11.24
CA ARG A 360 -21.31 6.71 -11.16
C ARG A 360 -21.76 5.35 -10.64
N ARG A 361 -21.21 4.26 -11.16
CA ARG A 361 -21.52 2.91 -10.70
C ARG A 361 -21.27 2.77 -9.20
N VAL A 362 -20.13 3.24 -8.70
CA VAL A 362 -19.78 3.21 -7.27
C VAL A 362 -20.73 4.09 -6.47
N ALA A 363 -21.09 5.28 -6.96
CA ALA A 363 -22.03 6.17 -6.26
C ALA A 363 -23.42 5.54 -6.06
N ASP A 364 -23.89 4.77 -7.05
CA ASP A 364 -25.20 4.10 -7.04
C ASP A 364 -25.18 2.71 -6.36
N ALA A 365 -24.00 2.19 -6.02
CA ALA A 365 -23.84 0.84 -5.47
C ALA A 365 -24.43 0.72 -4.06
N ARG A 366 -25.32 -0.26 -3.87
CA ARG A 366 -25.88 -0.64 -2.56
C ARG A 366 -25.02 -1.66 -1.83
N GLU A 367 -24.24 -2.44 -2.56
CA GLU A 367 -23.28 -3.41 -2.07
C GLU A 367 -22.01 -3.29 -2.90
N LEU A 368 -20.87 -3.55 -2.27
CA LEU A 368 -19.57 -3.58 -2.93
C LEU A 368 -18.83 -4.85 -2.54
N GLU A 369 -18.16 -5.46 -3.52
CA GLU A 369 -17.22 -6.55 -3.30
C GLU A 369 -16.00 -6.05 -2.51
N VAL A 370 -15.63 -6.78 -1.45
CA VAL A 370 -14.52 -6.42 -0.55
C VAL A 370 -13.51 -7.56 -0.35
N ARG A 371 -13.84 -8.76 -0.85
CA ARG A 371 -12.93 -9.91 -0.82
C ARG A 371 -13.12 -10.75 -2.07
N TRP A 372 -12.02 -11.30 -2.58
CA TRP A 372 -11.95 -12.11 -3.79
C TRP A 372 -11.14 -13.37 -3.54
N THR A 373 -11.47 -14.42 -4.28
CA THR A 373 -10.71 -15.67 -4.33
C THR A 373 -10.53 -16.09 -5.78
N LEU A 374 -9.48 -16.87 -6.06
CA LEU A 374 -9.25 -17.44 -7.39
C LEU A 374 -10.40 -18.39 -7.75
N ALA A 375 -10.92 -18.28 -8.98
CA ALA A 375 -11.98 -19.16 -9.47
C ALA A 375 -11.43 -20.59 -9.68
N GLN A 376 -12.11 -21.61 -9.15
CA GLN A 376 -11.63 -22.99 -9.19
C GLN A 376 -11.80 -23.68 -10.55
N ASP A 377 -12.82 -23.29 -11.32
CA ASP A 377 -13.24 -24.02 -12.53
C ASP A 377 -12.80 -23.38 -13.85
N GLN A 378 -11.97 -22.33 -13.81
CA GLN A 378 -11.54 -21.62 -15.01
C GLN A 378 -10.24 -22.21 -15.58
N ARG A 379 -10.22 -22.43 -16.90
CA ARG A 379 -9.06 -22.96 -17.64
C ARG A 379 -8.75 -22.02 -18.80
N ASP A 380 -8.13 -20.89 -18.49
CA ASP A 380 -7.54 -20.04 -19.53
C ASP A 380 -6.08 -20.45 -19.78
N SER A 381 -5.49 -19.93 -20.84
CA SER A 381 -4.09 -20.17 -21.19
C SER A 381 -3.47 -18.95 -21.84
N VAL A 382 -2.16 -18.83 -21.68
CA VAL A 382 -1.36 -17.78 -22.32
C VAL A 382 -0.26 -18.44 -23.15
N GLU A 383 0.02 -17.88 -24.33
CA GLU A 383 1.23 -18.26 -25.06
C GLU A 383 2.43 -17.72 -24.31
N PHE A 384 3.37 -18.60 -23.98
CA PHE A 384 4.53 -18.26 -23.18
C PHE A 384 5.77 -18.89 -23.78
N THR A 385 6.82 -18.08 -23.92
CA THR A 385 8.17 -18.53 -24.24
C THR A 385 8.97 -18.63 -22.94
N GLY A 386 9.48 -19.82 -22.62
CA GLY A 386 10.35 -20.06 -21.47
C GLY A 386 11.72 -20.57 -21.87
N TYR A 387 12.64 -20.60 -20.92
CA TYR A 387 13.89 -21.36 -21.06
C TYR A 387 13.68 -22.81 -20.64
N ALA A 388 14.41 -23.75 -21.26
CA ALA A 388 14.36 -25.15 -20.88
C ALA A 388 14.82 -25.33 -19.41
N SER A 389 14.01 -26.00 -18.60
CA SER A 389 14.31 -26.28 -17.20
C SER A 389 14.88 -27.70 -17.04
N GLN A 390 15.87 -27.86 -16.15
CA GLN A 390 16.48 -29.15 -15.85
C GLN A 390 16.82 -29.29 -14.37
N ARG A 391 16.76 -30.53 -13.86
CA ARG A 391 17.26 -30.88 -12.52
C ARG A 391 18.70 -31.32 -12.62
N MET A 392 19.57 -30.69 -11.84
CA MET A 392 21.00 -30.99 -11.83
C MET A 392 21.52 -31.23 -10.43
N TRP A 393 22.60 -32.00 -10.31
CA TRP A 393 23.32 -32.16 -9.06
C TRP A 393 23.86 -30.82 -8.55
N SER A 394 23.70 -30.59 -7.26
CA SER A 394 24.21 -29.43 -6.52
C SER A 394 25.36 -29.86 -5.62
N ALA A 395 26.58 -29.43 -5.94
CA ALA A 395 27.75 -29.70 -5.11
C ALA A 395 27.67 -29.03 -3.72
N VAL A 396 26.88 -27.95 -3.56
CA VAL A 396 26.74 -27.22 -2.30
C VAL A 396 25.80 -27.93 -1.35
N THR A 397 24.65 -28.38 -1.84
CA THR A 397 23.58 -28.96 -1.02
C THR A 397 23.53 -30.49 -1.05
N GLN A 398 24.38 -31.12 -1.88
CA GLN A 398 24.44 -32.59 -2.04
C GLN A 398 23.08 -33.20 -2.42
N GLY A 399 22.35 -32.52 -3.31
CA GLY A 399 21.04 -32.93 -3.81
C GLY A 399 20.80 -32.44 -5.24
N THR A 400 19.56 -32.47 -5.72
CA THR A 400 19.21 -31.90 -7.03
C THR A 400 18.70 -30.46 -6.89
N ARG A 401 18.99 -29.61 -7.87
CA ARG A 401 18.51 -28.23 -7.98
C ARG A 401 17.96 -27.94 -9.37
N LEU A 402 17.06 -26.98 -9.45
CA LEU A 402 16.62 -26.41 -10.72
C LEU A 402 17.75 -25.61 -11.38
N ARG A 403 17.90 -25.74 -12.70
CA ARG A 403 18.67 -24.83 -13.56
C ARG A 403 17.87 -24.55 -14.83
N TYR A 404 17.85 -23.29 -15.25
CA TYR A 404 17.37 -22.90 -16.58
C TYR A 404 18.54 -22.90 -17.58
N ASP A 405 18.33 -23.47 -18.76
CA ASP A 405 19.26 -23.39 -19.88
C ASP A 405 18.88 -22.22 -20.79
N THR A 406 19.58 -21.10 -20.65
CA THR A 406 19.28 -19.87 -21.39
C THR A 406 19.62 -19.95 -22.88
N SER A 407 20.26 -21.03 -23.33
CA SER A 407 20.55 -21.28 -24.75
C SER A 407 19.41 -21.98 -25.49
N GLN A 408 18.41 -22.49 -24.77
CA GLN A 408 17.29 -23.24 -25.33
C GLN A 408 15.96 -22.64 -24.87
N THR A 409 15.16 -22.15 -25.82
CA THR A 409 13.81 -21.65 -25.58
C THR A 409 12.77 -22.63 -26.07
N TRP A 410 11.62 -22.66 -25.38
CA TRP A 410 10.40 -23.31 -25.85
C TRP A 410 9.26 -22.30 -25.88
N THR A 411 8.28 -22.50 -26.75
CA THR A 411 7.04 -21.71 -26.78
C THR A 411 5.86 -22.66 -26.78
N GLN A 412 4.94 -22.48 -25.84
CA GLN A 412 3.69 -23.25 -25.76
C GLN A 412 2.60 -22.45 -25.05
N ARG A 413 1.36 -22.92 -25.16
CA ARG A 413 0.26 -22.41 -24.32
C ARG A 413 0.32 -23.07 -22.95
N ILE A 414 0.57 -22.30 -21.91
CA ILE A 414 0.57 -22.76 -20.51
C ILE A 414 -0.75 -22.36 -19.82
N PRO A 415 -1.21 -23.10 -18.79
CA PRO A 415 -2.39 -22.70 -18.02
C PRO A 415 -2.21 -21.31 -17.39
N PHE A 416 -3.25 -20.49 -17.44
CA PHE A 416 -3.27 -19.17 -16.82
C PHE A 416 -4.54 -18.97 -15.99
N ASP A 417 -4.43 -18.99 -14.67
CA ASP A 417 -5.59 -18.76 -13.80
C ASP A 417 -5.66 -17.28 -13.44
N ASN A 418 -6.46 -16.51 -14.18
CA ASN A 418 -6.57 -15.05 -13.98
C ASN A 418 -8.02 -14.57 -13.80
N ARG A 419 -8.88 -15.47 -13.32
CA ARG A 419 -10.28 -15.13 -12.99
C ARG A 419 -10.48 -15.20 -11.49
N TYR A 420 -10.97 -14.10 -10.94
CA TYR A 420 -11.29 -13.99 -9.51
C TYR A 420 -12.78 -13.76 -9.32
N VAL A 421 -13.33 -14.36 -8.28
CA VAL A 421 -14.74 -14.21 -7.90
C VAL A 421 -14.84 -13.61 -6.51
N PRO A 422 -15.86 -12.77 -6.23
CA PRO A 422 -16.06 -12.22 -4.90
C PRO A 422 -16.36 -13.33 -3.90
N SER A 423 -15.60 -13.38 -2.81
CA SER A 423 -15.85 -14.26 -1.66
C SER A 423 -16.52 -13.54 -0.49
N ALA A 424 -16.52 -12.19 -0.50
CA ALA A 424 -17.31 -11.38 0.43
C ALA A 424 -17.76 -10.07 -0.22
N LYS A 425 -18.92 -9.58 0.22
CA LYS A 425 -19.50 -8.28 -0.11
C LYS A 425 -19.88 -7.55 1.15
N GLU A 426 -19.84 -6.22 1.10
CA GLU A 426 -20.31 -5.34 2.16
C GLU A 426 -21.48 -4.49 1.67
N ARG A 427 -22.51 -4.36 2.50
CA ARG A 427 -23.60 -3.42 2.25
C ARG A 427 -23.11 -2.01 2.54
N VAL A 428 -23.42 -1.07 1.65
CA VAL A 428 -23.04 0.33 1.84
C VAL A 428 -24.20 1.05 2.54
N PRO A 429 -24.05 1.44 3.82
CA PRO A 429 -25.09 2.17 4.54
C PRO A 429 -25.22 3.60 4.01
N THR A 430 -26.18 4.37 4.54
CA THR A 430 -26.25 5.82 4.27
C THR A 430 -25.09 6.55 4.94
N PHE A 431 -24.69 6.10 6.12
CA PHE A 431 -23.50 6.56 6.84
C PHE A 431 -22.96 5.48 7.78
N TRP A 432 -21.68 5.59 8.10
CA TRP A 432 -21.05 4.90 9.21
C TRP A 432 -20.90 5.83 10.41
N VAL A 433 -20.75 5.25 11.60
CA VAL A 433 -20.32 5.96 12.81
C VAL A 433 -19.06 5.29 13.36
N LEU A 434 -18.02 6.08 13.60
CA LEU A 434 -16.75 5.64 14.18
C LEU A 434 -16.48 6.41 15.49
N PRO A 435 -16.46 5.74 16.65
CA PRO A 435 -16.14 6.39 17.91
C PRO A 435 -14.75 7.03 17.92
N GLN A 436 -14.61 8.19 18.55
CA GLN A 436 -13.36 8.95 18.61
C GLN A 436 -12.22 8.22 19.34
N ALA A 437 -12.55 7.19 20.13
CA ALA A 437 -11.59 6.30 20.79
C ALA A 437 -10.61 5.64 19.78
N TRP A 438 -11.05 5.44 18.54
CA TRP A 438 -10.26 4.78 17.49
C TRP A 438 -9.44 5.78 16.67
N ARG A 439 -8.68 6.63 17.37
CA ARG A 439 -7.92 7.76 16.81
C ARG A 439 -7.01 7.38 15.63
N ARG A 440 -6.42 6.18 15.65
CA ARG A 440 -5.56 5.69 14.55
C ARG A 440 -6.38 5.46 13.27
N ALA A 441 -7.54 4.83 13.38
CA ALA A 441 -8.45 4.62 12.25
C ALA A 441 -8.96 5.96 11.71
N VAL A 442 -9.39 6.87 12.59
CA VAL A 442 -9.81 8.23 12.23
C VAL A 442 -8.71 8.94 11.43
N ALA A 443 -7.45 8.89 11.88
CA ALA A 443 -6.33 9.51 11.17
C ALA A 443 -6.13 8.93 9.75
N ARG A 444 -6.33 7.62 9.54
CA ARG A 444 -6.22 7.00 8.21
C ARG A 444 -7.31 7.46 7.26
N LEU A 445 -8.54 7.58 7.76
CA LEU A 445 -9.65 8.11 6.98
C LEU A 445 -9.45 9.58 6.62
N GLN A 446 -9.01 10.41 7.59
CA GLN A 446 -8.74 11.83 7.35
C GLN A 446 -7.63 12.07 6.34
N ALA A 447 -6.52 11.31 6.44
CA ALA A 447 -5.44 11.38 5.46
C ALA A 447 -5.92 11.04 4.03
N ASN A 448 -6.90 10.14 3.92
CA ASN A 448 -7.54 9.77 2.65
C ASN A 448 -8.66 10.73 2.21
N GLY A 449 -8.76 11.91 2.80
CA GLY A 449 -9.74 12.92 2.42
C GLY A 449 -11.19 12.51 2.69
N VAL A 450 -11.43 11.52 3.56
CA VAL A 450 -12.77 11.10 3.94
C VAL A 450 -13.47 12.24 4.67
N ARG A 451 -14.60 12.68 4.12
CA ARG A 451 -15.49 13.62 4.78
C ARG A 451 -16.17 12.93 5.96
N MET A 452 -16.06 13.55 7.12
CA MET A 452 -16.64 13.09 8.38
C MET A 452 -16.99 14.30 9.24
N THR A 453 -18.07 14.19 10.01
CA THR A 453 -18.57 15.25 10.88
C THR A 453 -18.61 14.75 12.32
N PRO A 454 -18.02 15.47 13.29
CA PRO A 454 -18.11 15.08 14.69
C PRO A 454 -19.54 15.30 15.20
N LEU A 455 -20.03 14.39 16.04
CA LEU A 455 -21.32 14.55 16.69
C LEU A 455 -21.28 15.75 17.66
N PRO A 456 -22.29 16.63 17.63
CA PRO A 456 -22.25 17.88 18.39
C PRO A 456 -22.55 17.70 19.89
N ARG A 457 -23.11 16.56 20.29
CA ARG A 457 -23.49 16.22 21.67
C ARG A 457 -23.62 14.70 21.82
N ASP A 458 -23.60 14.23 23.05
CA ASP A 458 -23.95 12.85 23.39
C ASP A 458 -25.37 12.52 22.91
N THR A 459 -25.55 11.31 22.37
CA THR A 459 -26.83 10.86 21.82
C THR A 459 -26.91 9.35 21.78
N VAL A 460 -28.11 8.81 21.68
CA VAL A 460 -28.35 7.40 21.34
C VAL A 460 -28.85 7.32 19.91
N MET A 461 -28.30 6.41 19.11
CA MET A 461 -28.76 6.14 17.74
C MET A 461 -29.07 4.65 17.57
N LEU A 462 -30.12 4.34 16.81
CA LEU A 462 -30.40 2.98 16.39
C LEU A 462 -29.50 2.64 15.20
N LEU A 463 -28.51 1.78 15.39
CA LEU A 463 -27.48 1.45 14.41
C LEU A 463 -27.32 -0.05 14.24
N GLU A 464 -26.92 -0.48 13.05
CA GLU A 464 -26.42 -1.82 12.82
C GLU A 464 -25.04 -1.99 13.46
N VAL A 465 -24.94 -2.96 14.36
CA VAL A 465 -23.73 -3.34 15.09
C VAL A 465 -23.28 -4.71 14.60
N SER A 466 -22.00 -4.82 14.23
CA SER A 466 -21.37 -6.09 13.88
C SER A 466 -20.67 -6.71 15.09
N ARG A 467 -20.78 -8.03 15.27
CA ARG A 467 -20.01 -8.81 16.26
C ARG A 467 -19.13 -9.82 15.53
N ILE A 468 -17.86 -9.89 15.92
CA ILE A 468 -16.89 -10.84 15.37
C ILE A 468 -17.06 -12.17 16.11
N GLU A 469 -17.60 -13.17 15.44
CA GLU A 469 -17.94 -14.46 16.09
C GLU A 469 -16.73 -15.40 16.13
N SER A 470 -15.87 -15.35 15.10
CA SER A 470 -14.62 -16.11 15.03
C SER A 470 -13.57 -15.37 14.22
N PHE A 471 -12.33 -15.41 14.71
CA PHE A 471 -11.16 -14.92 14.01
C PHE A 471 -9.90 -15.67 14.42
N GLN A 472 -8.86 -15.56 13.59
CA GLN A 472 -7.52 -16.06 13.85
C GLN A 472 -6.52 -14.93 13.70
N SER A 473 -5.54 -14.87 14.60
CA SER A 473 -4.40 -13.93 14.49
C SER A 473 -3.17 -14.67 13.96
N ALA A 474 -2.39 -14.02 13.11
CA ALA A 474 -1.11 -14.59 12.67
C ALA A 474 -0.14 -14.81 13.84
N ASP A 475 0.54 -15.96 13.88
CA ASP A 475 1.50 -16.30 14.95
C ASP A 475 2.82 -15.52 14.86
N ARG A 476 3.09 -14.87 13.73
CA ARG A 476 4.31 -14.12 13.46
C ARG A 476 3.99 -12.72 12.97
N PRO A 477 4.83 -11.73 13.31
CA PRO A 477 4.64 -10.38 12.80
C PRO A 477 4.82 -10.34 11.28
N TYR A 478 3.96 -9.57 10.62
CA TYR A 478 4.01 -9.25 9.21
C TYR A 478 3.86 -7.73 9.07
N GLU A 479 4.88 -7.05 8.55
CA GLU A 479 4.89 -5.59 8.37
C GLU A 479 4.56 -4.79 9.65
N GLY A 480 4.97 -5.29 10.82
CA GLY A 480 4.73 -4.67 12.13
C GLY A 480 3.39 -5.04 12.78
N HIS A 481 2.63 -5.96 12.18
CA HIS A 481 1.29 -6.36 12.61
C HIS A 481 1.17 -7.86 12.83
N HIS A 482 0.11 -8.31 13.49
CA HIS A 482 -0.32 -9.71 13.54
C HIS A 482 -1.67 -9.82 12.84
N PRO A 483 -1.69 -9.92 11.49
CA PRO A 483 -2.92 -9.74 10.76
C PRO A 483 -4.01 -10.74 11.15
N LEU A 484 -5.25 -10.24 11.20
CA LEU A 484 -6.41 -11.07 11.55
C LEU A 484 -7.04 -11.69 10.29
N THR A 485 -7.46 -12.95 10.41
CA THR A 485 -8.40 -13.60 9.49
C THR A 485 -9.76 -13.66 10.18
N ILE A 486 -10.77 -13.03 9.59
CA ILE A 486 -12.14 -13.05 10.10
C ILE A 486 -12.94 -14.14 9.38
N ASP A 487 -13.52 -15.07 10.15
CA ASP A 487 -14.28 -16.21 9.61
C ASP A 487 -15.78 -15.91 9.54
N SER A 488 -16.30 -15.29 10.59
CA SER A 488 -17.74 -15.05 10.74
C SER A 488 -18.04 -13.78 11.52
N VAL A 489 -19.11 -13.11 11.07
CA VAL A 489 -19.59 -11.84 11.63
C VAL A 489 -21.10 -11.89 11.67
N SER A 490 -21.69 -11.62 12.84
CA SER A 490 -23.13 -11.42 13.00
C SER A 490 -23.46 -9.93 13.03
N ARG A 491 -24.71 -9.57 12.71
CA ARG A 491 -25.18 -8.18 12.70
C ARG A 491 -26.55 -8.07 13.34
N SER A 492 -26.76 -6.99 14.07
CA SER A 492 -28.08 -6.67 14.63
C SER A 492 -28.24 -5.17 14.80
N VAL A 493 -29.48 -4.69 14.74
CA VAL A 493 -29.80 -3.27 14.95
C VAL A 493 -30.04 -3.03 16.44
N GLN A 494 -29.29 -2.11 17.03
CA GLN A 494 -29.28 -1.86 18.47
C GLN A 494 -29.21 -0.36 18.78
N PRO A 495 -29.78 0.11 19.91
CA PRO A 495 -29.50 1.44 20.41
C PRO A 495 -28.04 1.53 20.87
N VAL A 496 -27.28 2.45 20.29
CA VAL A 496 -25.87 2.68 20.61
C VAL A 496 -25.72 4.05 21.25
N GLN A 497 -25.18 4.09 22.46
CA GLN A 497 -24.73 5.34 23.07
C GLN A 497 -23.49 5.85 22.32
N LEU A 498 -23.56 7.10 21.89
CA LEU A 498 -22.51 7.83 21.20
C LEU A 498 -22.21 9.11 21.97
N TYR A 499 -20.97 9.57 21.85
CA TYR A 499 -20.50 10.75 22.57
C TYR A 499 -20.23 11.91 21.62
N GLN A 500 -20.29 13.12 22.17
CA GLN A 500 -19.81 14.31 21.50
C GLN A 500 -18.39 14.07 20.98
N GLY A 501 -18.16 14.33 19.68
CA GLY A 501 -16.87 14.11 19.03
C GLY A 501 -16.73 12.76 18.30
N ASP A 502 -17.65 11.79 18.50
CA ASP A 502 -17.69 10.60 17.64
C ASP A 502 -17.98 11.00 16.18
N TRP A 503 -17.49 10.23 15.21
CA TRP A 503 -17.49 10.64 13.81
C TRP A 503 -18.63 10.01 13.03
N GLN A 504 -19.52 10.82 12.46
CA GLN A 504 -20.46 10.39 11.44
C GLN A 504 -19.82 10.53 10.06
N ILE A 505 -19.80 9.44 9.28
CA ILE A 505 -19.11 9.35 7.99
C ILE A 505 -20.16 9.06 6.91
N PRO A 506 -20.60 10.07 6.12
CA PRO A 506 -21.59 9.86 5.07
C PRO A 506 -21.02 9.00 3.92
N SER A 507 -21.79 8.03 3.44
CA SER A 507 -21.34 7.18 2.32
C SER A 507 -21.41 7.87 0.95
N GLY A 508 -22.18 8.97 0.85
CA GLY A 508 -22.31 9.80 -0.34
C GLY A 508 -21.07 10.66 -0.62
N GLN A 509 -19.94 10.02 -0.91
CA GLN A 509 -18.67 10.69 -1.22
C GLN A 509 -17.79 9.85 -2.15
N SER A 510 -16.74 10.46 -2.73
CA SER A 510 -15.81 9.78 -3.63
C SER A 510 -15.09 8.59 -2.96
N ALA A 511 -14.85 8.68 -1.65
CA ALA A 511 -14.24 7.62 -0.84
C ALA A 511 -15.14 6.40 -0.58
N ARG A 512 -16.34 6.31 -1.17
CA ARG A 512 -17.33 5.27 -0.87
C ARG A 512 -16.78 3.85 -0.99
N ARG A 513 -16.03 3.56 -2.05
CA ARG A 513 -15.40 2.23 -2.27
C ARG A 513 -14.25 1.98 -1.29
N TYR A 514 -13.43 3.00 -1.01
CA TYR A 514 -12.40 2.92 0.05
C TYR A 514 -13.01 2.63 1.43
N LEU A 515 -14.11 3.31 1.80
CA LEU A 515 -14.81 3.08 3.07
C LEU A 515 -15.36 1.66 3.19
N ALA A 516 -15.97 1.13 2.12
CA ALA A 516 -16.44 -0.26 2.11
C ALA A 516 -15.31 -1.26 2.35
N GLU A 517 -14.14 -1.04 1.75
CA GLU A 517 -12.95 -1.88 1.97
C GLU A 517 -12.43 -1.75 3.41
N VAL A 518 -12.10 -0.55 3.86
CA VAL A 518 -11.32 -0.39 5.10
C VAL A 518 -12.17 -0.55 6.38
N LEU A 519 -13.48 -0.34 6.28
CA LEU A 519 -14.41 -0.45 7.40
C LEU A 519 -15.16 -1.79 7.44
N SER A 520 -15.19 -2.59 6.37
CA SER A 520 -15.80 -3.92 6.44
C SER A 520 -14.87 -4.88 7.18
N PRO A 521 -15.32 -5.59 8.22
CA PRO A 521 -14.50 -6.62 8.88
C PRO A 521 -14.21 -7.81 7.96
N LYS A 522 -14.91 -7.96 6.82
CA LYS A 522 -14.76 -9.09 5.89
C LYS A 522 -13.78 -8.81 4.74
N ALA A 523 -13.28 -7.58 4.62
CA ALA A 523 -12.42 -7.19 3.50
C ALA A 523 -11.02 -7.78 3.57
N HIS A 524 -10.30 -7.81 2.44
CA HIS A 524 -8.90 -8.28 2.40
C HIS A 524 -7.97 -7.45 3.29
N ASP A 525 -8.13 -6.12 3.24
CA ASP A 525 -7.24 -5.17 3.90
C ASP A 525 -7.99 -4.23 4.85
N ALA A 526 -9.03 -4.72 5.52
CA ALA A 526 -9.74 -3.94 6.53
C ALA A 526 -8.80 -3.40 7.63
N LEU A 527 -9.13 -2.27 8.23
CA LEU A 527 -8.37 -1.78 9.40
C LEU A 527 -8.40 -2.78 10.57
N LEU A 528 -9.45 -3.59 10.67
CA LEU A 528 -9.50 -4.72 11.62
C LEU A 528 -8.40 -5.75 11.35
N VAL A 529 -8.19 -6.12 10.09
CA VAL A 529 -7.14 -7.06 9.68
C VAL A 529 -5.77 -6.55 10.11
N TRP A 530 -5.57 -5.22 10.13
CA TRP A 530 -4.32 -4.58 10.53
C TRP A 530 -4.29 -4.11 12.00
N ASN A 531 -4.99 -4.81 12.91
CA ASN A 531 -4.91 -4.58 14.35
C ASN A 531 -5.31 -3.18 14.85
N PHE A 532 -6.11 -2.41 14.10
CA PHE A 532 -6.57 -1.09 14.56
C PHE A 532 -7.63 -1.18 15.66
N PHE A 533 -8.26 -2.36 15.82
CA PHE A 533 -9.41 -2.56 16.68
C PHE A 533 -9.26 -3.72 17.68
N ASP A 534 -8.05 -4.29 17.85
CA ASP A 534 -7.83 -5.51 18.65
C ASP A 534 -8.35 -5.42 20.09
N SER A 535 -8.29 -4.24 20.71
CA SER A 535 -8.80 -4.06 22.07
C SER A 535 -10.31 -4.29 22.18
N ALA A 536 -11.07 -4.23 21.07
CA ALA A 536 -12.48 -4.58 21.02
C ALA A 536 -12.72 -6.09 20.95
N LEU A 537 -11.72 -6.90 20.61
CA LEU A 537 -11.82 -8.37 20.55
C LEU A 537 -11.58 -9.03 21.92
N GLN A 538 -11.11 -8.25 22.90
CA GLN A 538 -10.73 -8.76 24.22
C GLN A 538 -11.80 -8.48 25.26
N GLN A 539 -12.21 -9.54 25.98
CA GLN A 539 -13.07 -9.44 27.15
C GLN A 539 -12.37 -8.74 28.33
N LYS A 540 -13.10 -7.91 29.09
CA LYS A 540 -12.60 -7.20 30.28
C LYS A 540 -13.23 -7.70 31.58
N GLU A 541 -14.53 -7.92 31.60
CA GLU A 541 -15.24 -8.40 32.77
C GLU A 541 -15.33 -9.93 32.80
N HIS A 542 -15.17 -10.51 34.00
CA HIS A 542 -15.21 -11.96 34.21
C HIS A 542 -15.97 -12.30 35.50
N PHE A 543 -16.27 -13.58 35.70
CA PHE A 543 -16.87 -14.08 36.93
C PHE A 543 -15.93 -14.99 37.71
N SER A 544 -16.08 -15.01 39.03
CA SER A 544 -15.51 -16.04 39.91
C SER A 544 -16.59 -17.07 40.22
N GLY A 545 -16.32 -18.36 39.95
CA GLY A 545 -17.31 -19.42 40.10
C GLY A 545 -18.00 -19.43 41.47
N TYR A 546 -17.22 -19.37 42.55
CA TYR A 546 -17.74 -19.41 43.93
C TYR A 546 -18.66 -18.23 44.31
N VAL A 547 -18.63 -17.12 43.57
CA VAL A 547 -19.51 -15.96 43.79
C VAL A 547 -20.71 -16.03 42.85
N PHE A 548 -20.46 -16.40 41.58
CA PHE A 548 -21.48 -16.41 40.55
C PHE A 548 -22.45 -17.58 40.69
N GLU A 549 -22.09 -18.65 41.40
CA GLU A 549 -22.91 -19.85 41.55
C GLU A 549 -24.27 -19.55 42.21
N ASP A 550 -24.28 -18.81 43.32
CA ASP A 550 -25.51 -18.37 43.98
C ASP A 550 -26.34 -17.47 43.05
N THR A 551 -25.68 -16.56 42.32
CA THR A 551 -26.35 -15.68 41.33
C THR A 551 -26.94 -16.49 40.17
N ALA A 552 -26.24 -17.52 39.70
CA ALA A 552 -26.68 -18.39 38.61
C ALA A 552 -27.90 -19.23 39.03
N GLU A 553 -27.94 -19.68 40.28
CA GLU A 553 -29.11 -20.34 40.85
C GLU A 553 -30.31 -19.38 40.88
N ASP A 554 -30.14 -18.16 41.41
CA ASP A 554 -31.19 -17.14 41.44
C ASP A 554 -31.71 -16.80 40.03
N LEU A 555 -30.82 -16.68 39.05
CA LEU A 555 -31.18 -16.46 37.64
C LEU A 555 -32.05 -17.59 37.08
N LEU A 556 -31.71 -18.86 37.37
CA LEU A 556 -32.47 -20.02 36.92
C LEU A 556 -33.82 -20.17 37.63
N GLN A 557 -33.91 -19.77 38.91
CA GLN A 557 -35.16 -19.75 39.65
C GLN A 557 -36.08 -18.62 39.19
N GLY A 558 -35.51 -17.46 38.81
CA GLY A 558 -36.25 -16.27 38.41
C GLY A 558 -36.63 -16.18 36.92
N ASP A 559 -35.94 -16.89 36.02
CA ASP A 559 -36.18 -16.87 34.58
C ASP A 559 -36.44 -18.29 34.02
N GLU A 560 -37.73 -18.61 33.83
CA GLU A 560 -38.16 -19.89 33.28
C GLU A 560 -37.63 -20.15 31.85
N ALA A 561 -37.49 -19.10 31.03
CA ALA A 561 -36.98 -19.23 29.66
C ALA A 561 -35.47 -19.52 29.66
N LEU A 562 -34.69 -18.86 30.53
CA LEU A 562 -33.29 -19.19 30.74
C LEU A 562 -33.14 -20.63 31.25
N ARG A 563 -33.96 -21.06 32.22
CA ARG A 563 -33.95 -22.41 32.76
C ARG A 563 -34.20 -23.47 31.69
N MET A 564 -35.20 -23.27 30.83
CA MET A 564 -35.46 -24.18 29.71
C MET A 564 -34.30 -24.24 28.71
N ARG A 565 -33.72 -23.09 28.34
CA ARG A 565 -32.55 -23.04 27.44
C ARG A 565 -31.33 -23.72 28.06
N TYR A 566 -31.10 -23.53 29.37
CA TYR A 566 -29.99 -24.16 30.09
C TYR A 566 -30.16 -25.69 30.13
N ALA A 567 -31.36 -26.19 30.46
CA ALA A 567 -31.65 -27.63 30.45
C ALA A 567 -31.45 -28.24 29.06
N ALA A 568 -31.86 -27.53 27.99
CA ALA A 568 -31.59 -27.96 26.62
C ALA A 568 -30.08 -27.98 26.31
N ALA A 569 -29.33 -26.93 26.70
CA ALA A 569 -27.89 -26.84 26.50
C ALA A 569 -27.14 -27.98 27.22
N GLN A 570 -27.57 -28.37 28.42
CA GLN A 570 -27.00 -29.53 29.14
C GLN A 570 -27.09 -30.84 28.36
N THR A 571 -28.08 -31.01 27.47
CA THR A 571 -28.21 -32.24 26.66
C THR A 571 -27.20 -32.32 25.52
N VAL A 572 -26.74 -31.18 25.01
CA VAL A 572 -25.79 -31.09 23.89
C VAL A 572 -24.35 -30.87 24.35
N HIS A 573 -24.14 -30.58 25.64
CA HIS A 573 -22.83 -30.36 26.26
C HIS A 573 -22.55 -31.35 27.42
N PRO A 574 -22.34 -32.66 27.14
CA PRO A 574 -22.04 -33.64 28.19
C PRO A 574 -20.74 -33.34 28.95
N GLU A 575 -19.80 -32.62 28.34
CA GLU A 575 -18.52 -32.22 28.93
C GLU A 575 -18.65 -31.29 30.15
N TRP A 576 -19.82 -30.66 30.34
CA TRP A 576 -20.08 -29.82 31.50
C TRP A 576 -20.09 -30.60 32.81
N LYS A 577 -20.35 -31.91 32.78
CA LYS A 577 -20.27 -32.76 33.97
C LYS A 577 -18.84 -32.85 34.51
N ASP A 578 -17.88 -32.92 33.59
CA ASP A 578 -16.46 -33.02 33.92
C ASP A 578 -15.82 -31.64 34.16
N ASN A 579 -16.46 -30.57 33.66
CA ASN A 579 -16.04 -29.20 33.90
C ASN A 579 -17.24 -28.25 34.15
N PRO A 580 -17.78 -28.20 35.38
CA PRO A 580 -18.95 -27.38 35.72
C PRO A 580 -18.78 -25.89 35.45
N ARG A 581 -17.53 -25.40 35.39
CA ARG A 581 -17.23 -24.01 35.04
C ARG A 581 -17.72 -23.64 33.64
N LEU A 582 -17.79 -24.60 32.71
CA LEU A 582 -18.34 -24.36 31.37
C LEU A 582 -19.85 -24.07 31.42
N ALA A 583 -20.58 -24.75 32.31
CA ALA A 583 -22.00 -24.52 32.52
C ALA A 583 -22.26 -23.15 33.18
N LEU A 584 -21.47 -22.80 34.22
CA LEU A 584 -21.51 -21.47 34.83
C LEU A 584 -21.14 -20.37 33.83
N ARG A 585 -20.16 -20.62 32.95
CA ARG A 585 -19.79 -19.68 31.88
C ARG A 585 -20.94 -19.46 30.91
N TRP A 586 -21.62 -20.52 30.50
CA TRP A 586 -22.79 -20.41 29.62
C TRP A 586 -23.90 -19.57 30.27
N LEU A 587 -24.18 -19.80 31.57
CA LEU A 587 -25.15 -19.00 32.32
C LEU A 587 -24.72 -17.54 32.45
N TYR A 588 -23.42 -17.30 32.70
CA TYR A 588 -22.85 -15.97 32.76
C TYR A 588 -23.07 -15.23 31.43
N GLU A 589 -22.65 -15.82 30.30
CA GLU A 589 -22.81 -15.27 28.95
C GLU A 589 -24.29 -15.04 28.56
N ALA A 590 -25.21 -15.81 29.13
CA ALA A 590 -26.66 -15.64 28.94
C ALA A 590 -27.33 -14.66 29.92
N SER A 591 -26.57 -14.06 30.85
CA SER A 591 -27.08 -13.21 31.93
C SER A 591 -26.81 -11.71 31.69
N PRO A 592 -27.50 -10.81 32.43
CA PRO A 592 -27.18 -9.37 32.43
C PRO A 592 -25.78 -9.02 32.97
N HIS A 593 -25.07 -9.96 33.56
CA HIS A 593 -23.72 -9.74 34.11
C HIS A 593 -22.61 -9.87 33.06
N TYR A 594 -22.91 -10.45 31.90
CA TYR A 594 -21.95 -10.52 30.80
C TYR A 594 -21.78 -9.16 30.16
N GLU A 595 -20.53 -8.74 29.97
CA GLU A 595 -20.26 -7.51 29.24
C GLU A 595 -20.66 -7.66 27.77
N ALA A 596 -21.27 -6.63 27.19
CA ALA A 596 -21.65 -6.61 25.78
C ALA A 596 -20.58 -6.00 24.86
N THR A 597 -19.38 -5.72 25.41
CA THR A 597 -18.33 -4.91 24.75
C THR A 597 -17.28 -5.74 24.03
N ASP A 598 -17.04 -6.98 24.44
CA ASP A 598 -16.10 -7.87 23.78
C ASP A 598 -16.60 -8.28 22.39
N ASN A 599 -15.68 -8.52 21.46
CA ASN A 599 -15.95 -8.89 20.07
C ASN A 599 -16.93 -7.97 19.31
N ARG A 600 -17.26 -6.80 19.87
CA ARG A 600 -18.19 -5.84 19.30
C ARG A 600 -17.41 -4.90 18.40
N TYR A 601 -17.58 -5.05 17.10
CA TYR A 601 -16.85 -4.27 16.11
C TYR A 601 -17.21 -2.78 16.24
N PRO A 602 -16.23 -1.88 16.37
CA PRO A 602 -16.49 -0.49 16.74
C PRO A 602 -16.89 0.42 15.58
N VAL A 603 -17.11 -0.11 14.38
CA VAL A 603 -17.70 0.64 13.28
C VAL A 603 -19.15 0.28 13.17
N TYR A 604 -20.02 1.26 13.39
CA TYR A 604 -21.46 1.09 13.30
C TYR A 604 -21.97 1.62 11.96
N ALA A 605 -23.07 1.07 11.48
CA ALA A 605 -23.68 1.46 10.21
C ALA A 605 -25.14 1.90 10.41
N SER A 606 -25.62 2.82 9.57
CA SER A 606 -27.07 3.08 9.51
C SER A 606 -27.80 1.81 9.00
N PRO A 607 -28.96 1.43 9.58
CA PRO A 607 -29.73 0.25 9.15
C PRO A 607 -30.12 0.21 7.65
#